data_AF-I0C076-F1
#
_entry.id   AF-I0C076-F1
#
_cell.length_a   1.000
_cell.length_b   1.000
_cell.length_c   1.000
_cell.angle_alpha   90.00
_cell.angle_beta   90.00
_cell.angle_gamma   90.00
#
_symmetry.space_group_name_H-M   'P 1'
#
loop_
_entity.id
_entity.type
_entity.pdbx_description
1 polymer ?
#
loop_
_entity_poly.entity_id
_entity_poly.type
_entity_poly.pdbx_seq_one_letter_code
_entity_poly.pdbx_strand_id
1 'polypeptide(L)'
;YGPTEATVAVTQVKVTREIIDAYPSLPLGVIKPDMRLHIVDQETGEVLPEGEKGEIVLIGASVSKGYLNEPEKTDQVFFDYKGYQAYRTGDS
;
A
#
# COMPACT_ATOMS: atom_id res chain seq x y z
N TYR A 1 -7.50 3.30 4.34
CA TYR A 1 -6.13 3.38 4.87
C TYR A 1 -5.20 3.97 3.82
N GLY A 2 -4.14 4.65 4.24
CA GLY A 2 -3.03 5.07 3.39
C GLY A 2 -2.05 5.94 4.17
N PRO A 3 -0.74 5.81 3.92
CA PRO A 3 0.28 6.69 4.49
C PRO A 3 0.26 8.07 3.82
N THR A 4 0.96 9.03 4.41
CA THR A 4 1.12 10.39 3.86
C THR A 4 1.76 10.34 2.47
N GLU A 5 2.71 9.43 2.29
CA GLU A 5 3.45 9.13 1.08
C GLU A 5 2.55 8.63 -0.08
N ALA A 6 1.31 8.23 0.22
CA ALA A 6 0.31 7.83 -0.76
C ALA A 6 -0.90 8.79 -0.79
N THR A 7 -0.72 10.04 -0.37
CA THR A 7 -1.74 11.10 -0.40
C THR A 7 -3.00 10.74 0.39
N VAL A 8 -2.84 10.69 1.72
CA VAL A 8 -3.90 10.55 2.75
C VAL A 8 -4.51 9.16 2.85
N ALA A 9 -5.15 8.67 1.79
CA ALA A 9 -5.82 7.36 1.81
C ALA A 9 -5.95 6.80 0.40
N VAL A 10 -5.67 5.51 0.26
CA VAL A 10 -5.80 4.78 -1.00
C VAL A 10 -6.75 3.59 -0.91
N THR A 11 -7.11 3.15 0.30
CA THR A 11 -8.15 2.13 0.52
C THR A 11 -9.33 2.68 1.30
N GLN A 12 -10.51 2.11 1.06
CA GLN A 12 -11.73 2.44 1.77
C GLN A 12 -12.66 1.23 1.94
N VAL A 13 -13.38 1.19 3.06
CA VAL A 13 -14.46 0.23 3.32
C VAL A 13 -15.66 0.97 3.87
N LYS A 14 -16.86 0.57 3.44
CA LYS A 14 -18.09 1.01 4.10
C LYS A 14 -18.29 0.17 5.36
N VAL A 15 -18.22 0.81 6.53
CA VAL A 15 -18.45 0.12 7.80
C VAL A 15 -19.94 -0.14 7.97
N THR A 16 -20.32 -1.41 7.99
CA THR A 16 -21.69 -1.90 8.23
C THR A 16 -21.69 -2.86 9.41
N ARG A 17 -22.88 -3.17 9.96
CA ARG A 17 -22.97 -4.16 11.03
C ARG A 17 -22.46 -5.55 10.59
N GLU A 18 -22.78 -5.93 9.35
CA GLU A 18 -22.31 -7.17 8.73
C GLU A 18 -20.77 -7.26 8.69
N ILE A 19 -20.08 -6.19 8.27
CA ILE A 19 -18.60 -6.16 8.27
C ILE A 19 -18.04 -6.26 9.69
N ILE A 20 -18.68 -5.60 10.66
CA ILE A 20 -18.26 -5.67 12.08
C ILE A 20 -18.41 -7.09 12.63
N ASP A 21 -19.49 -7.78 12.29
CA ASP A 21 -19.74 -9.15 12.78
C ASP A 21 -18.91 -10.21 12.04
N ALA A 22 -18.49 -9.95 10.79
CA ALA A 22 -17.74 -10.89 9.96
C ALA A 22 -16.23 -10.93 10.25
N TYR A 23 -15.64 -9.83 10.72
CA TYR A 23 -14.18 -9.73 10.91
C TYR A 23 -13.80 -9.33 12.34
N PRO A 24 -12.80 -9.99 12.95
CA PRO A 24 -12.31 -9.61 14.28
C PRO A 24 -11.58 -8.26 14.29
N SER A 25 -11.12 -7.79 13.12
CA SER A 25 -10.56 -6.46 12.89
C SER A 25 -11.09 -5.93 11.56
N LEU A 26 -11.45 -4.65 11.48
CA LEU A 26 -12.02 -4.08 10.27
C LEU A 26 -10.99 -4.14 9.12
N PRO A 27 -11.38 -4.64 7.94
CA PRO A 27 -10.48 -4.70 6.80
C PRO A 27 -10.15 -3.28 6.29
N LEU A 28 -8.99 -3.13 5.64
CA LEU A 28 -8.60 -1.87 4.99
C LEU A 28 -9.53 -1.51 3.82
N GLY A 29 -10.22 -2.50 3.25
CA GLY A 29 -11.21 -2.35 2.21
C GLY A 29 -10.64 -2.47 0.80
N VAL A 30 -11.28 -1.78 -0.14
CA VAL A 30 -10.92 -1.82 -1.56
C VAL A 30 -9.99 -0.66 -1.91
N ILE A 31 -9.05 -0.92 -2.82
CA ILE A 31 -8.10 0.06 -3.35
C ILE A 31 -8.81 1.06 -4.28
N LYS A 32 -8.34 2.31 -4.32
CA LYS A 32 -8.78 3.33 -5.28
C LYS A 32 -8.58 2.83 -6.73
N PRO A 33 -9.46 3.19 -7.68
CA PRO A 33 -9.41 2.68 -9.05
C PRO A 33 -8.09 2.96 -9.82
N ASP A 34 -7.39 4.04 -9.48
CA ASP A 34 -6.14 4.48 -10.10
C ASP A 34 -4.87 3.99 -9.37
N MET A 35 -5.05 3.13 -8.37
CA MET A 35 -4.00 2.59 -7.52
C MET A 35 -4.00 1.06 -7.55
N ARG A 36 -2.86 0.47 -7.21
CA ARG A 36 -2.71 -0.96 -6.94
C ARG A 36 -2.08 -1.13 -5.55
N LEU A 37 -2.44 -2.24 -4.92
CA LEU A 37 -1.88 -2.69 -3.66
C LEU A 37 -1.41 -4.12 -3.86
N HIS A 38 -0.12 -4.36 -3.63
CA HIS A 38 0.44 -5.71 -3.60
C HIS A 38 0.87 -6.03 -2.17
N ILE A 39 0.70 -7.30 -1.79
CA ILE A 39 1.36 -7.87 -0.62
C ILE A 39 2.62 -8.54 -1.15
N VAL A 40 3.78 -8.20 -0.60
CA VAL A 40 5.07 -8.71 -1.08
C VAL A 40 5.87 -9.35 0.05
N ASP A 41 6.68 -10.33 -0.30
CA ASP A 41 7.71 -10.84 0.59
C ASP A 41 8.77 -9.75 0.81
N GLN A 42 9.18 -9.55 2.07
CA GLN A 42 10.12 -8.48 2.41
C GLN A 42 11.53 -8.74 1.90
N GLU A 43 11.96 -10.01 1.81
CA GLU A 43 13.31 -10.40 1.41
C GLU A 43 13.44 -10.48 -0.11
N THR A 44 12.49 -11.11 -0.78
CA THR A 44 12.54 -11.34 -2.23
C THR A 44 11.91 -10.21 -3.04
N GLY A 45 10.97 -9.47 -2.45
CA GLY A 45 10.15 -8.47 -3.15
C GLY A 45 9.10 -9.07 -4.10
N GLU A 46 8.91 -10.39 -4.08
CA GLU A 46 7.91 -11.07 -4.91
C GLU A 46 6.49 -10.85 -4.36
N VAL A 47 5.52 -10.78 -5.27
CA VAL A 47 4.09 -10.65 -4.88
C VAL A 47 3.61 -11.98 -4.32
N LEU A 48 3.07 -11.93 -3.11
CA LEU A 48 2.55 -13.10 -2.42
C LEU A 48 1.11 -13.44 -2.86
N PRO A 49 0.72 -14.73 -2.79
CA PRO A 49 -0.66 -15.17 -2.96
C PRO A 49 -1.62 -14.55 -1.94
N GLU A 50 -2.92 -14.60 -2.25
CA GLU A 50 -3.97 -14.15 -1.34
C GLU A 50 -3.96 -14.95 -0.03
N GLY A 51 -4.08 -14.25 1.10
CA GLY A 51 -4.10 -14.84 2.44
C GLY A 51 -2.72 -15.01 3.09
N GLU A 52 -1.63 -14.81 2.34
CA GLU A 52 -0.28 -14.78 2.91
C GLU A 52 0.05 -13.41 3.52
N LYS A 53 0.89 -13.44 4.56
CA LYS A 53 1.34 -12.23 5.24
C LYS A 53 2.62 -11.71 4.59
N GLY A 54 2.63 -10.42 4.26
CA GLY A 54 3.79 -9.73 3.71
C GLY A 54 3.66 -8.22 3.85
N GLU A 55 4.59 -7.48 3.29
CA GLU A 55 4.56 -6.02 3.30
C GLU A 55 3.57 -5.46 2.27
N ILE A 56 2.84 -4.41 2.65
CA ILE A 56 2.01 -3.64 1.74
C ILE A 56 2.87 -2.72 0.86
N VAL A 57 2.75 -2.86 -0.46
CA VAL A 57 3.31 -1.96 -1.47
C VAL A 57 2.18 -1.26 -2.22
N LEU A 58 2.26 0.07 -2.30
CA LEU A 58 1.29 0.92 -3.00
C LEU A 58 1.86 1.41 -4.32
N ILE A 59 1.08 1.35 -5.39
CA ILE A 59 1.54 1.68 -6.75
C ILE A 59 0.49 2.55 -7.43
N GLY A 60 0.88 3.69 -8.00
CA GLY A 60 0.00 4.52 -8.83
C GLY A 60 0.04 6.01 -8.52
N ALA A 61 -0.95 6.73 -9.02
CA ALA A 61 -0.92 8.19 -9.13
C ALA A 61 -0.93 8.94 -7.79
N SER A 62 -1.37 8.29 -6.71
CA SER A 62 -1.40 8.90 -5.37
C SER A 62 -0.05 8.80 -4.64
N VAL A 63 0.93 8.04 -5.18
CA VAL A 63 2.25 7.90 -4.57
C VAL A 63 3.10 9.16 -4.80
N SER A 64 3.70 9.67 -3.72
CA SER A 64 4.60 10.81 -3.76
C SER A 64 5.83 10.56 -4.64
N LYS A 65 6.41 11.64 -5.15
CA LYS A 65 7.71 11.60 -5.84
C LYS A 65 8.87 11.25 -4.91
N GLY A 66 8.68 11.41 -3.60
CA GLY A 66 9.69 11.13 -2.58
C GLY A 66 9.70 12.15 -1.45
N TYR A 67 10.78 12.15 -0.70
CA TYR A 67 11.05 13.10 0.38
C TYR A 67 11.89 14.28 -0.13
N LEU A 68 11.43 15.50 0.16
CA LEU A 68 12.11 16.72 -0.29
C LEU A 68 13.52 16.80 0.33
N ASN A 69 14.54 16.99 -0.53
CA ASN A 69 15.96 17.09 -0.15
C ASN A 69 16.54 15.85 0.55
N GLU A 70 15.89 14.69 0.41
CA GLU A 70 16.27 13.46 1.11
C GLU A 70 16.29 12.28 0.12
N PRO A 71 17.19 12.29 -0.89
CA PRO A 71 17.23 11.28 -1.95
C PRO A 71 17.54 9.89 -1.42
N GLU A 72 18.47 9.74 -0.47
CA GLU A 72 18.83 8.44 0.12
C GLU A 72 17.64 7.77 0.82
N LYS A 73 16.83 8.55 1.54
CA LYS A 73 15.60 8.04 2.16
C LYS A 73 14.52 7.76 1.13
N THR A 74 14.49 8.54 0.05
CA THR A 74 13.53 8.33 -1.05
C THR A 74 13.82 7.00 -1.74
N ASP A 75 15.07 6.75 -2.11
CA ASP A 75 15.47 5.54 -2.86
C ASP A 75 15.33 4.25 -2.03
N GLN A 76 15.22 4.34 -0.71
CA GLN A 76 15.00 3.19 0.17
C GLN A 76 13.57 2.64 0.09
N VAL A 77 12.57 3.49 -0.21
CA VAL A 77 11.15 3.12 -0.08
C VAL A 77 10.31 3.48 -1.30
N PHE A 78 10.77 4.38 -2.17
CA PHE A 78 10.12 4.72 -3.44
C PHE A 78 10.89 4.12 -4.62
N PHE A 79 10.17 3.60 -5.62
CA PHE A 79 10.78 2.96 -6.78
C PHE A 79 9.85 2.98 -8.00
N ASP A 80 10.42 2.76 -9.19
CA ASP A 80 9.63 2.55 -10.41
C ASP A 80 9.11 1.11 -10.47
N TYR A 81 7.80 0.97 -10.59
CA TYR A 81 7.14 -0.29 -10.89
C TYR A 81 6.50 -0.21 -12.28
N LYS A 82 7.27 -0.62 -13.30
CA LYS A 82 6.81 -0.69 -14.70
C LYS A 82 6.25 0.64 -15.20
N GLY A 83 6.94 1.75 -14.91
CA GLY A 83 6.53 3.11 -15.29
C GLY A 83 5.54 3.78 -14.33
N TYR A 84 5.18 3.13 -13.22
CA TYR A 84 4.35 3.72 -12.16
C TYR A 84 5.18 3.94 -10.92
N GLN A 85 4.93 5.04 -10.22
CA GLN A 85 5.54 5.29 -8.92
C GLN A 85 5.00 4.29 -7.89
N ALA A 86 5.90 3.66 -7.13
CA ALA A 86 5.59 2.72 -6.07
C ALA A 86 6.21 3.13 -4.73
N TYR A 87 5.62 2.67 -3.64
CA TYR A 87 6.05 2.95 -2.27
C TYR A 87 5.89 1.72 -1.36
N ARG A 88 6.98 1.37 -0.66
CA ARG A 88 7.03 0.37 0.42
C ARG A 88 6.54 1.01 1.72
N THR A 89 5.45 0.50 2.28
CA THR A 89 4.79 1.13 3.44
C THR A 89 5.42 0.79 4.78
N GLY A 90 6.13 -0.33 4.88
CA GLY A 90 6.55 -0.93 6.15
C GLY A 90 5.44 -1.63 6.94
N ASP A 91 4.18 -1.59 6.50
CA ASP A 91 3.06 -2.28 7.16
C ASP A 91 2.94 -3.75 6.70
N SER A 92 2.67 -4.68 7.65
CA SER A 92 2.56 -6.15 7.42
C SER A 92 1.50 -6.85 8.25
#